data_AF-A0AAE3KLS6-F1
#
_entry.id   AF-A0AAE3KLS6-F1
#
_cell.length_a   1.000
_cell.length_b   1.000
_cell.length_c   1.000
_cell.angle_alpha   90.00
_cell.angle_beta   90.00
_cell.angle_gamma   90.00
#
_symmetry.space_group_name_H-M   'P 1'
#
loop_
_entity.id
_entity.type
_entity.pdbx_description
1 polymer ?
#
loop_
_entity_poly.entity_id
_entity_poly.type
_entity_poly.pdbx_seq_one_letter_code
_entity_poly.pdbx_strand_id
1 'polypeptide(L)' 'MAPRGYDAACLWVHSLAVPGLAERVHAEFQRDLDTRSGRVSMLYVAARILAISDPVYVDNLHAPAKRWCEPIAASLRA' A
#
# COMPACT_ATOMS: atom_id res chain seq x y z
N MET A 1 -19.17 -3.66 0.59
CA MET A 1 -18.34 -2.95 1.59
C MET A 1 -16.94 -3.53 1.54
N ALA A 2 -15.88 -2.72 1.57
CA ALA A 2 -14.49 -3.19 1.56
C ALA A 2 -14.00 -3.54 2.98
N PRO A 3 -12.93 -4.33 3.13
CA PRO A 3 -12.30 -4.57 4.43
C PRO A 3 -11.85 -3.26 5.09
N ARG A 4 -11.83 -3.25 6.42
CA ARG A 4 -11.26 -2.13 7.19
C ARG A 4 -9.82 -1.87 6.77
N GLY A 5 -9.51 -0.60 6.51
CA GLY A 5 -8.19 -0.14 6.07
C GLY A 5 -8.01 -0.08 4.56
N TYR A 6 -9.03 -0.42 3.76
CA TYR A 6 -8.94 -0.33 2.30
C TYR A 6 -8.72 1.10 1.79
N ASP A 7 -9.50 2.08 2.26
CA ASP A 7 -9.38 3.46 1.81
C ASP A 7 -8.03 4.07 2.24
N ALA A 8 -7.59 3.77 3.46
CA ALA A 8 -6.26 4.12 3.95
C ALA A 8 -5.14 3.48 3.11
N ALA A 9 -5.29 2.21 2.72
CA ALA A 9 -4.34 1.51 1.87
C ALA A 9 -4.28 2.11 0.46
N CYS A 10 -5.42 2.50 -0.12
CA CYS A 10 -5.47 3.24 -1.38
C CYS A 10 -4.65 4.52 -1.30
N LEU A 11 -4.89 5.34 -0.26
CA LEU A 11 -4.15 6.59 -0.06
C LEU A 11 -2.66 6.34 0.16
N TRP A 12 -2.31 5.34 0.97
CA TRP A 12 -0.93 5.00 1.29
C TRP A 12 -0.14 4.54 0.06
N VAL A 13 -0.68 3.60 -0.74
CA VAL A 13 0.01 3.10 -1.94
C VAL A 13 0.23 4.21 -2.97
N HIS A 14 -0.76 5.08 -3.22
CA HIS A 14 -0.60 6.20 -4.17
C HIS A 14 0.38 7.25 -3.66
N SER A 15 0.58 7.33 -2.35
CA SER A 15 1.56 8.23 -1.72
C SER A 15 3.00 7.76 -1.84
N LEU A 16 3.24 6.51 -2.25
CA LEU A 16 4.59 5.93 -2.35
C LEU A 16 5.50 6.64 -3.37
N ALA A 17 4.92 7.34 -4.35
CA ALA A 17 5.67 8.12 -5.33
C ALA A 17 6.23 9.44 -4.76
N VAL A 18 5.75 9.88 -3.58
CA VAL A 18 6.13 11.15 -2.97
C VAL A 18 6.95 10.88 -1.70
N PRO A 19 8.23 11.31 -1.65
CA PRO A 19 9.08 11.12 -0.49
C PRO A 19 8.42 11.64 0.80
N GLY A 20 8.40 10.81 1.85
CA GLY A 20 7.83 11.17 3.15
C GLY A 20 6.30 11.13 3.25
N LEU A 21 5.56 11.10 2.12
CA LEU A 21 4.09 11.17 2.18
C LEU A 21 3.47 9.86 2.65
N ALA A 22 3.96 8.71 2.16
CA ALA A 22 3.47 7.40 2.58
C ALA A 22 3.68 7.15 4.09
N GLU A 23 4.78 7.63 4.67
CA GLU A 23 5.05 7.53 6.11
C GLU A 23 4.06 8.36 6.93
N ARG A 24 3.74 9.58 6.46
CA ARG A 24 2.70 10.43 7.09
C ARG A 24 1.32 9.78 7.01
N VAL A 25 0.94 9.23 5.86
CA VAL A 25 -0.32 8.50 5.70
C VAL A 25 -0.35 7.29 6.63
N HIS A 26 0.76 6.55 6.74
CA HIS A 26 0.83 5.41 7.64
C HIS A 26 0.62 5.83 9.10
N ALA A 27 1.27 6.90 9.56
CA ALA A 27 1.13 7.40 10.92
C ALA A 27 -0.31 7.85 11.24
N GLU A 28 -0.94 8.59 10.32
CA GLU A 28 -2.30 9.09 10.49
C GLU A 28 -3.33 7.94 10.52
N PHE A 29 -3.18 6.96 9.63
CA PHE A 29 -4.11 5.83 9.49
C PHE A 29 -3.61 4.55 10.16
N GLN A 30 -2.67 4.66 11.10
CA GLN A 30 -2.04 3.51 11.73
C GLN A 30 -3.06 2.54 12.33
N ARG A 31 -4.13 3.08 12.94
CA ARG A 31 -5.21 2.29 13.55
C ARG A 31 -5.95 1.38 12.57
N ASP A 32 -5.89 1.69 11.28
CA ASP A 32 -6.50 0.89 10.22
C ASP A 32 -5.46 0.04 9.49
N LEU A 33 -4.30 0.61 9.17
CA LEU A 33 -3.24 -0.02 8.38
C LEU A 33 -2.49 -1.13 9.13
N ASP A 34 -2.31 -1.00 10.46
CA ASP A 34 -1.60 -2.00 11.26
C ASP A 34 -2.45 -3.24 11.58
N THR A 35 -3.73 -3.23 11.24
CA THR A 35 -4.59 -4.39 11.40
C THR A 35 -4.28 -5.46 10.35
N ARG A 36 -4.64 -6.72 10.61
CA ARG A 36 -4.49 -7.80 9.63
C ARG A 36 -5.23 -7.49 8.33
N SER A 37 -6.44 -6.91 8.40
CA SER A 37 -7.19 -6.50 7.21
C SER A 37 -6.54 -5.32 6.48
N GLY A 38 -5.99 -4.34 7.21
CA GLY A 38 -5.24 -3.22 6.64
C GLY A 38 -4.02 -3.67 5.84
N ARG A 39 -3.24 -4.61 6.39
CA ARG A 39 -2.09 -5.22 5.69
C ARG A 39 -2.49 -6.00 4.44
N VAL A 40 -3.59 -6.76 4.50
CA VAL A 40 -4.16 -7.43 3.32
C VAL A 40 -4.60 -6.39 2.27
N SER A 41 -5.24 -5.31 2.69
CA SER A 41 -5.64 -4.22 1.80
C SER A 41 -4.44 -3.53 1.15
N MET A 42 -3.35 -3.29 1.88
CA MET A 42 -2.11 -2.73 1.32
C MET A 42 -1.52 -3.64 0.25
N LEU A 43 -1.42 -4.94 0.49
CA LEU A 43 -0.96 -5.90 -0.53
C LEU A 43 -1.86 -5.95 -1.74
N TYR A 44 -3.18 -5.96 -1.53
CA TYR A 44 -4.15 -5.99 -2.62
C TYR A 44 -4.03 -4.75 -3.51
N VAL A 45 -3.97 -3.55 -2.92
CA VAL A 45 -3.82 -2.31 -3.68
C VAL A 45 -2.46 -2.25 -4.37
N ALA A 46 -1.38 -2.65 -3.70
CA ALA A 46 -0.06 -2.73 -4.32
C ALA A 46 -0.06 -3.67 -5.53
N ALA A 47 -0.64 -4.87 -5.41
CA ALA A 47 -0.78 -5.81 -6.52
C ALA A 47 -1.59 -5.22 -7.69
N ARG A 48 -2.65 -4.44 -7.41
CA ARG A 48 -3.40 -3.72 -8.44
C ARG A 48 -2.54 -2.68 -9.17
N ILE A 49 -1.77 -1.88 -8.44
CA ILE A 49 -0.86 -0.90 -9.04
C ILE A 49 0.15 -1.59 -9.96
N LEU A 50 0.70 -2.72 -9.53
CA LEU A 50 1.65 -3.51 -10.33
C LEU A 50 1.03 -4.16 -11.57
N ALA A 51 -0.29 -4.31 -11.62
CA ALA A 51 -1.01 -4.83 -12.78
C ALA A 51 -1.40 -3.73 -13.80
N ILE A 52 -1.25 -2.45 -13.45
CA ILE A 52 -1.52 -1.32 -14.35
C ILE A 52 -0.31 -1.08 -15.27
N SER A 53 -0.56 -1.01 -16.58
CA SER A 53 0.46 -0.77 -17.61
C SER A 53 0.60 0.71 -18.03
N ASP A 54 -0.18 1.60 -17.43
CA ASP A 54 -0.08 3.04 -17.70
C ASP A 54 1.31 3.58 -17.27
N PRO A 55 2.03 4.30 -18.14
CA PRO A 55 3.39 4.79 -17.86
C PRO A 55 3.50 5.61 -16.57
N VAL A 56 2.48 6.39 -16.21
CA VAL A 56 2.50 7.19 -14.98
C VAL A 56 2.63 6.29 -13.75
N TYR A 57 2.00 5.12 -13.75
CA TYR A 57 2.09 4.16 -12.65
C TYR A 57 3.38 3.34 -12.72
N VAL A 58 3.80 2.94 -13.92
CA VAL A 58 5.02 2.16 -14.13
C VAL A 58 6.23 2.95 -13.64
N ASP A 59 6.36 4.21 -14.06
CA ASP A 59 7.54 5.02 -13.81
C ASP A 59 7.62 5.49 -12.34
N ASN A 60 6.47 5.73 -11.70
CA ASN A 60 6.43 6.37 -10.38
C ASN A 60 6.10 5.41 -9.22
N LEU A 61 5.33 4.34 -9.47
CA LEU A 61 4.73 3.54 -8.40
C LEU A 61 5.14 2.06 -8.41
N HIS A 62 5.56 1.47 -9.54
CA HIS A 62 5.89 0.04 -9.58
C HIS A 62 7.06 -0.31 -8.67
N ALA A 63 8.17 0.43 -8.78
CA ALA A 63 9.36 0.18 -7.97
C ALA A 63 9.08 0.34 -6.46
N PRO A 64 8.50 1.45 -5.97
CA PRO A 64 8.25 1.59 -4.55
C PRO A 64 7.14 0.64 -4.06
N ALA A 65 6.08 0.36 -4.84
CA ALA A 65 5.07 -0.62 -4.44
C ALA A 65 5.66 -2.03 -4.24
N LYS A 66 6.53 -2.49 -5.17
CA LYS A 66 7.22 -3.78 -5.03
C LYS A 66 8.05 -3.88 -3.76
N ARG A 67 8.76 -2.80 -3.38
CA ARG A 67 9.64 -2.77 -2.20
C ARG A 67 8.89 -3.11 -0.90
N TRP A 68 7.62 -2.76 -0.80
CA TRP A 68 6.82 -2.97 0.39
C TRP A 68 6.03 -4.28 0.41
N CYS A 69 5.89 -4.97 -0.72
CA CYS A 69 5.12 -6.22 -0.78
C CYS A 69 5.69 -7.30 0.14
N GLU A 70 7.00 -7.56 0.12
CA GLU A 70 7.58 -8.65 0.90
C GLU A 70 7.49 -8.42 2.42
N PRO A 71 7.84 -7.23 2.97
CA PRO A 71 7.67 -6.97 4.40
C PRO A 71 6.22 -7.14 4.89
N ILE A 72 5.25 -6.65 4.11
CA ILE A 72 3.83 -6.76 4.48
C ILE A 72 3.37 -8.23 4.40
N ALA A 73 3.77 -8.97 3.36
CA ALA A 73 3.46 -10.38 3.22
C ALA A 73 4.05 -11.22 4.37
N ALA A 74 5.29 -10.94 4.78
CA ALA A 74 5.92 -11.59 5.92
C ALA A 74 5.13 -11.33 7.23
N SER A 75 4.68 -10.09 7.45
CA SER A 75 3.90 -9.71 8.64
C SER A 75 2.52 -10.38 8.77
N LEU A 76 2.03 -11.01 7.69
CA LEU A 76 0.76 -11.73 7.67
C LEU A 76 0.89 -13.24 7.89
N ARG A 77 2.12 -13.77 7.86
CA ARG A 77 2.44 -15.19 8.09
C ARG A 77 2.77 -15.49 9.56
N ALA A 78 3.06 -14.46 10.35
CA ALA A 78 3.28 -14.52 11.79
C ALA A 78 1.94 -14.50 12.54
#